data_AF-A0AAW1R3C1-F1
#
_entry.id   AF-A0AAW1R3C1-F1
#
_cell.length_a   1.000
_cell.length_b   1.000
_cell.length_c   1.000
_cell.angle_alpha   90.00
_cell.angle_beta   90.00
_cell.angle_gamma   90.00
#
_symmetry.space_group_name_H-M   'P 1'
#
loop_
_entity.id
_entity.type
_entity.pdbx_description
1 polymer ?
#
loop_
_entity_poly.entity_id
_entity_poly.type
_entity_poly.pdbx_seq_one_letter_code
_entity_poly.pdbx_strand_id
1 'polypeptide(L)' 'MLEIIPIGVMVQADQARDTLQLTIGHHQLSGKLVDLRKPLLVLEKSSEPQTAYQTIGVIRKKYHFKTRPRAMISKPS' A
#
# COMPACT_ATOMS: atom_id res chain seq x y z
N MET A 1 15.70 18.43 -6.69
CA MET A 1 14.76 18.26 -5.56
C MET A 1 13.68 17.32 -6.05
N LEU A 2 13.56 16.11 -5.48
CA LEU A 2 12.48 15.20 -5.86
C LEU A 2 11.20 15.71 -5.21
N GLU A 3 10.25 16.18 -6.02
CA GLU A 3 8.95 16.59 -5.51
C GLU A 3 8.10 15.35 -5.19
N ILE A 4 7.52 15.33 -4.00
CA ILE A 4 6.59 14.27 -3.59
C ILE A 4 5.24 14.57 -4.25
N ILE A 5 4.88 13.78 -5.26
CA ILE A 5 3.59 13.91 -5.95
C ILE A 5 2.56 12.99 -5.27
N PRO A 6 1.46 13.53 -4.69
CA PRO A 6 0.42 12.71 -4.11
C PRO A 6 -0.33 11.92 -5.19
N ILE A 7 -0.36 10.60 -5.07
CA ILE A 7 -1.06 9.72 -6.03
C ILE A 7 -2.48 9.36 -5.60
N GLY A 8 -2.83 9.57 -4.34
CA GLY A 8 -4.11 9.15 -3.79
C GLY A 8 -4.19 9.28 -2.27
N VAL A 9 -5.35 8.91 -1.74
CA VAL A 9 -5.65 8.98 -0.31
C VAL A 9 -6.14 7.61 0.16
N MET A 10 -5.61 7.15 1.29
CA MET A 10 -6.05 5.93 1.95
C MET A 10 -6.67 6.28 3.30
N VAL A 11 -7.85 5.74 3.57
CA VAL A 11 -8.60 5.93 4.81
C VAL A 11 -9.02 4.59 5.38
N GLN A 12 -8.92 4.45 6.70
CA GLN A 12 -9.44 3.29 7.39
C GLN A 12 -10.96 3.38 7.46
N ALA A 13 -11.63 2.40 6.85
CA ALA A 13 -13.08 2.42 6.67
C ALA A 13 -13.80 1.87 7.90
N ASP A 14 -13.20 0.89 8.57
CA ASP A 14 -13.72 0.25 9.77
C ASP A 14 -12.53 -0.25 10.60
N GLN A 15 -12.36 0.34 11.80
CA GLN A 15 -11.26 -0.03 12.71
C GLN A 15 -11.44 -1.43 13.32
N ALA A 16 -12.67 -1.92 13.44
CA ALA A 16 -12.92 -3.26 14.00
C ALA A 16 -12.67 -4.37 12.97
N ARG A 17 -12.69 -4.05 11.67
CA ARG A 17 -12.63 -5.04 10.59
C ARG A 17 -11.36 -4.97 9.73
N ASP A 18 -10.37 -4.15 10.09
CA ASP A 18 -9.12 -3.99 9.33
C ASP A 18 -9.34 -3.68 7.83
N THR A 19 -10.42 -2.95 7.51
CA THR A 19 -10.77 -2.59 6.12
C THR A 19 -10.41 -1.15 5.78
N LEU A 20 -10.05 -0.93 4.52
CA LEU A 20 -9.57 0.37 4.03
C LEU A 20 -10.21 0.72 2.70
N GLN A 21 -10.33 2.02 2.44
CA GLN A 21 -10.62 2.56 1.12
C GLN A 21 -9.40 3.33 0.63
N LEU A 22 -8.99 3.04 -0.60
CA LEU A 22 -7.95 3.76 -1.32
C LEU A 22 -8.57 4.45 -2.53
N THR A 23 -8.38 5.76 -2.61
CA THR A 23 -8.84 6.59 -3.72
C THR A 23 -7.63 7.02 -4.56
N ILE A 24 -7.64 6.68 -5.85
CA ILE A 24 -6.63 7.08 -6.84
C ILE A 24 -7.37 7.69 -8.03
N GLY A 25 -7.22 9.00 -8.23
CA GLY A 25 -8.03 9.75 -9.20
C GLY A 25 -9.54 9.52 -8.97
N HIS A 26 -10.26 9.08 -10.00
CA HIS A 26 -11.70 8.79 -9.93
C HIS A 26 -12.04 7.34 -9.54
N HIS A 27 -11.04 6.56 -9.10
CA HIS A 27 -11.21 5.17 -8.73
C HIS A 27 -11.13 4.98 -7.22
N GLN A 28 -12.08 4.23 -6.69
CA GLN A 28 -12.11 3.78 -5.31
C GLN A 28 -11.86 2.27 -5.25
N LEU A 29 -10.91 1.87 -4.42
CA LEU A 29 -10.55 0.48 -4.17
C LEU A 29 -10.82 0.14 -2.71
N SER A 30 -11.56 -0.93 -2.48
CA SER A 30 -11.74 -1.50 -1.15
C SER A 30 -10.67 -2.56 -0.89
N GLY A 31 -10.03 -2.47 0.26
CA GLY A 31 -8.96 -3.37 0.67
C GLY A 31 -9.09 -3.80 2.12
N LYS A 32 -8.23 -4.73 2.51
CA LYS A 32 -8.09 -5.18 3.89
C LYS A 32 -6.64 -5.43 4.26
N LEU A 33 -6.31 -5.30 5.53
CA LEU A 33 -5.05 -5.79 6.07
C LEU A 33 -5.06 -7.33 6.08
N VAL A 34 -4.00 -7.95 5.59
CA VAL A 34 -3.84 -9.40 5.60
C VAL A 34 -2.43 -9.79 6.00
N ASP A 35 -2.30 -10.94 6.66
CA ASP A 35 -1.00 -11.54 6.94
C ASP A 35 -0.34 -12.08 5.66
N LEU A 36 0.97 -11.91 5.56
CA LEU A 36 1.79 -12.52 4.53
C LEU A 36 2.12 -13.96 4.92
N ARG A 37 1.84 -14.91 4.01
CA ARG A 37 2.26 -16.31 4.19
C ARG A 37 3.77 -16.48 4.31
N LYS A 38 4.52 -15.60 3.64
CA LYS A 38 5.98 -15.51 3.70
C LYS A 38 6.35 -14.06 3.98
N PRO A 39 6.83 -13.73 5.19
CA PRO A 39 7.28 -12.38 5.52
C PRO A 39 8.41 -11.91 4.59
N LEU A 40 8.49 -10.60 4.35
CA LEU A 40 9.52 -10.00 3.52
C LEU A 40 10.55 -9.29 4.39
N LEU A 41 11.83 -9.52 4.15
CA LEU A 41 12.93 -8.78 4.77
C LEU A 41 13.16 -7.49 3.98
N VAL A 42 13.22 -6.36 4.68
CA VAL A 42 13.60 -5.07 4.09
C VAL A 42 15.10 -4.88 4.35
N LEU A 43 15.85 -4.73 3.27
CA LEU A 43 17.30 -4.56 3.29
C LEU A 43 17.66 -3.20 2.71
N GLU A 44 18.56 -2.49 3.38
CA GLU A 44 19.24 -1.31 2.83
C GLU A 44 20.57 -1.75 2.26
N LYS A 45 20.89 -1.32 1.04
CA LYS A 45 22.23 -1.53 0.50
C LYS A 45 23.18 -0.52 1.12
N SER A 46 24.33 -0.97 1.60
CA SER A 46 25.40 -0.07 2.03
C SER A 46 25.93 0.73 0.84
N SER A 47 26.28 1.99 1.08
CA SER A 47 26.96 2.87 0.12
C SER A 47 28.46 2.58 0.01
N GLU A 48 28.99 1.68 0.84
CA GLU A 48 30.40 1.31 0.85
C GLU A 48 30.82 0.56 -0.43
N PRO A 49 32.12 0.57 -0.78
CA PRO A 49 32.63 -0.13 -1.96
C PRO A 49 32.41 -1.65 -1.90
N GLN A 50 32.26 -2.20 -0.69
CA GLN A 50 32.00 -3.62 -0.47
C GLN A 50 30.50 -3.89 -0.48
N THR A 51 30.10 -4.99 -1.13
CA THR A 51 28.70 -5.41 -1.16
C THR A 51 28.25 -5.83 0.25
N ALA A 52 27.56 -4.92 0.93
CA ALA A 52 26.97 -5.16 2.24
C ALA A 52 25.51 -4.68 2.27
N TYR A 53 24.71 -5.32 3.12
CA TYR A 53 23.29 -5.00 3.31
C TYR A 53 22.96 -4.95 4.80
N GLN A 54 22.18 -3.94 5.19
CA GLN A 54 21.67 -3.79 6.55
C GLN A 54 20.20 -4.22 6.60
N THR A 55 19.82 -4.94 7.66
CA THR A 55 18.41 -5.27 7.91
C THR A 55 17.69 -4.06 8.50
N ILE A 56 16.66 -3.57 7.80
CA ILE A 56 15.83 -2.43 8.25
C ILE A 56 14.56 -2.91 8.96
N GLY A 57 14.01 -4.05 8.55
CA GLY A 57 12.79 -4.57 9.18
C GLY A 57 12.20 -5.79 8.47
N VAL A 58 11.09 -6.29 9.02
CA VAL A 58 10.35 -7.44 8.48
C VAL A 58 8.89 -7.07 8.25
N ILE A 59 8.44 -7.13 7.00
CA ILE A 59 7.04 -6.92 6.63
C ILE A 59 6.29 -8.24 6.83
N ARG A 60 5.29 -8.23 7.73
CA ARG A 60 4.46 -9.41 8.05
C ARG A 60 3.02 -9.28 7.57
N LYS A 61 2.53 -8.06 7.33
CA LYS A 61 1.18 -7.78 6.85
C LYS A 61 1.22 -6.88 5.63
N LYS A 62 0.18 -6.93 4.81
CA LYS A 62 -0.02 -5.99 3.69
C LYS A 62 -1.46 -5.54 3.59
N TYR A 63 -1.68 -4.34 3.07
CA TYR A 63 -2.98 -3.96 2.56
C TYR A 63 -3.20 -4.61 1.19
N HIS A 64 -4.30 -5.33 1.03
CA HIS A 64 -4.60 -6.09 -0.18
C HIS A 64 -5.90 -5.61 -0.83
N PHE A 65 -5.76 -4.88 -1.93
CA PHE A 65 -6.87 -4.41 -2.78
C PHE A 65 -7.05 -5.37 -3.94
N LYS A 66 -7.84 -6.43 -3.76
CA LYS A 66 -8.04 -7.50 -4.76
C LYS A 66 -9.32 -7.36 -5.59
N THR A 67 -10.16 -6.38 -5.28
CA THR A 67 -11.44 -6.17 -5.94
C THR A 67 -11.30 -5.17 -7.07
N ARG A 68 -12.12 -5.30 -8.11
CA ARG A 68 -12.16 -4.35 -9.24
C ARG A 68 -12.39 -2.91 -8.72
N PRO A 69 -11.60 -1.92 -9.16
CA PRO A 69 -11.82 -0.53 -8.81
C PRO A 69 -13.22 -0.05 -9.22
N ARG A 70 -13.88 0.70 -8.33
CA ARG A 70 -15.17 1.35 -8.61
C ARG A 70 -14.92 2.77 -9.09
N ALA A 71 -15.55 3.16 -10.18
CA ALA A 71 -15.57 4.57 -10.57
C ALA A 71 -16.45 5.33 -9.56
N MET A 72 -15.96 6.43 -9.02
CA MET A 72 -16.77 7.35 -8.20
C MET A 72 -17.76 8.15 -9.05
N ILE A 73 -17.63 8.08 -10.37
CA ILE A 73 -18.52 8.68 -11.35
C ILE A 73 -19.07 7.53 -12.20
N SER A 74 -20.26 7.04 -11.89
CA SER A 74 -20.95 6.11 -12.79
C SER A 74 -22.39 6.56 -13.04
N LYS A 75 -22.55 7.12 -14.26
CA LYS A 75 -23.74 7.53 -15.02
C LYS A 75 -24.13 9.02 -14.94
N PRO A 76 -24.10 9.77 -16.06
CA PRO A 76 -25.14 10.75 -16.34
C PRO A 76 -26.48 10.01 -16.48
N SER A 77 -27.52 10.60 -15.90
CA SER A 77 -28.93 10.22 -16.02
C SER A 77 -29.39 10.01 -17.46
#